data_AF-A0A0A2EGP7-F1
#
_entry.id   AF-A0A0A2EGP7-F1
#
_cell.length_a   1.000
_cell.length_b   1.000
_cell.length_c   1.000
_cell.angle_alpha   90.00
_cell.angle_beta   90.00
_cell.angle_gamma   90.00
#
_symmetry.space_group_name_H-M   'P 1'
#
loop_
_entity.id
_entity.type
_entity.pdbx_description
1 polymer ?
#
loop_
_entity_poly.entity_id
_entity_poly.type
_entity_poly.pdbx_seq_one_letter_code
_entity_poly.pdbx_strand_id
1 'polypeptide(L)'
;MRKSSNYEICTLCYIQENRGISLNGEKLLSGLHTLLARPKRNIFFVGFNGYLFKSNFVRSQIQKEAQGIKVSSISVKRISNTELFYPTHQEQTKIASFLSLIDERIQTQMKIL
;
A
#
# COMPACT_ATOMS: atom_id res chain seq x y z
N MET A 1 -29.82 7.42 -0.24
CA MET A 1 -29.29 7.21 -1.61
C MET A 1 -28.02 6.35 -1.50
N ARG A 2 -28.14 5.03 -1.68
CA ARG A 2 -27.01 4.07 -1.57
C ARG A 2 -26.10 4.23 -2.78
N LYS A 3 -24.92 4.84 -2.62
CA LYS A 3 -23.88 4.83 -3.66
C LYS A 3 -23.05 3.55 -3.52
N SER A 4 -23.42 2.55 -4.31
CA SER A 4 -22.59 1.38 -4.60
C SER A 4 -21.55 1.78 -5.65
N SER A 5 -20.40 2.26 -5.22
CA SER A 5 -19.18 2.25 -6.02
C SER A 5 -17.98 2.45 -5.10
N ASN A 6 -16.87 1.79 -5.45
CA ASN A 6 -15.71 1.50 -4.61
C ASN A 6 -14.87 2.76 -4.32
N TYR A 7 -15.46 3.76 -3.68
CA TYR A 7 -14.79 4.97 -3.21
C TYR A 7 -14.62 4.85 -1.70
N GLU A 8 -13.44 4.46 -1.25
CA GLU A 8 -13.12 4.58 0.16
C GLU A 8 -11.84 5.41 0.29
N ILE A 9 -11.96 6.46 1.09
CA ILE A 9 -10.83 7.19 1.66
C ILE A 9 -9.94 6.14 2.37
N CYS A 10 -8.65 6.40 2.57
CA CYS A 10 -7.68 5.52 3.25
C CYS A 10 -8.01 5.26 4.75
N THR A 11 -9.29 5.18 5.09
CA THR A 11 -9.90 4.57 6.27
C THR A 11 -9.84 3.03 6.24
N LEU A 12 -9.37 2.45 5.13
CA LEU A 12 -9.20 1.00 4.97
C LEU A 12 -7.92 0.45 5.57
N CYS A 13 -7.02 1.33 6.03
CA CYS A 13 -5.80 0.95 6.69
C CYS A 13 -5.72 1.58 8.09
N TYR A 14 -5.28 0.80 9.08
CA TYR A 14 -4.77 1.38 10.33
C TYR A 14 -3.34 1.80 10.08
N ILE A 15 -3.06 3.10 10.18
CA ILE A 15 -1.72 3.63 9.98
C ILE A 15 -1.10 3.84 11.36
N GLN A 16 0.01 3.15 11.63
CA GLN A 16 0.70 3.20 12.91
C GLN A 16 2.11 3.77 12.71
N GLU A 17 2.47 4.71 13.58
CA GLU A 17 3.85 5.20 13.73
C GLU A 17 4.58 4.29 14.72
N ASN A 18 5.81 3.89 14.38
CA ASN A 18 6.78 3.26 15.28
C ASN A 18 6.24 2.18 16.22
N ARG A 19 5.82 1.05 15.67
CA ARG A 19 5.68 -0.18 16.46
C ARG A 19 6.49 -1.31 15.85
N GLY A 20 7.22 -2.02 16.70
CA GLY A 20 7.91 -3.25 16.31
C GLY A 20 6.92 -4.24 15.70
N ILE A 21 7.24 -4.74 14.51
CA ILE A 21 6.50 -5.77 13.82
C ILE A 21 7.11 -7.10 14.24
N SER A 22 6.31 -8.01 14.81
CA SER A 22 6.74 -9.38 15.03
C SER A 22 6.50 -10.19 13.77
N LEU A 23 7.55 -10.65 13.09
CA LEU A 23 7.46 -11.60 11.98
C LEU A 23 8.13 -12.90 12.42
N ASN A 24 7.40 -14.01 12.38
CA ASN A 24 7.94 -15.35 12.68
C ASN A 24 8.70 -15.47 14.03
N GLY A 25 8.26 -14.71 15.05
CA GLY A 25 8.91 -14.69 16.37
C GLY A 25 10.03 -13.66 16.54
N GLU A 26 10.44 -12.99 15.46
CA GLU A 26 11.45 -11.93 15.48
C GLU A 26 10.80 -10.54 15.51
N LYS A 27 11.27 -9.66 16.40
CA LYS A 27 10.84 -8.25 16.44
C LYS A 27 11.67 -7.43 15.45
N LEU A 28 11.03 -7.02 14.36
CA LEU A 28 11.53 -6.04 13.41
C LEU A 28 11.09 -4.64 13.81
N LEU A 29 12.04 -3.72 13.96
CA LEU A 29 11.75 -2.30 14.20
C LEU A 29 11.73 -1.55 12.87
N SER A 30 10.64 -0.84 12.59
CA SER A 30 10.58 0.09 11.46
C SER A 30 11.39 1.36 11.76
N GLY A 31 11.98 1.97 10.74
CA GLY A 31 12.63 3.28 10.89
C GLY A 31 11.62 4.38 11.26
N LEU A 32 12.11 5.48 11.85
CA LEU A 32 11.30 6.59 12.38
C LEU A 32 10.41 7.30 11.33
N HIS A 33 10.69 7.09 10.05
CA HIS A 33 9.95 7.69 8.93
C HIS A 33 9.10 6.68 8.16
N THR A 34 8.88 5.49 8.72
CA THR A 34 8.07 4.45 8.10
C THR A 34 6.66 4.46 8.69
N LEU A 35 5.67 4.81 7.88
CA LEU A 35 4.26 4.63 8.22
C LEU A 35 3.80 3.22 7.85
N LEU A 36 3.27 2.49 8.82
CA LEU A 36 2.77 1.14 8.58
C LEU A 36 1.26 1.16 8.36
N ALA A 37 0.85 1.04 7.10
CA ALA A 37 -0.56 0.91 6.72
C ALA A 37 -1.01 -0.57 6.81
N ARG A 38 -1.87 -0.89 7.78
CA ARG A 38 -2.45 -2.23 7.96
C ARG A 38 -3.84 -2.30 7.35
N PRO A 39 -4.06 -3.01 6.23
CA PRO A 39 -5.39 -3.11 5.65
C PRO A 39 -6.36 -3.80 6.61
N LYS A 40 -7.60 -3.33 6.63
CA LYS A 40 -8.72 -4.00 7.28
C LYS A 40 -8.92 -5.38 6.63
N ARG A 41 -9.36 -6.35 7.43
CA ARG A 41 -9.52 -7.74 7.00
C ARG A 41 -10.52 -7.84 5.84
N ASN A 42 -10.22 -8.74 4.89
CA ASN A 42 -11.11 -9.13 3.78
C ASN A 42 -11.43 -8.03 2.75
N ILE A 43 -10.65 -6.94 2.70
CA ILE A 43 -10.84 -5.88 1.70
C ILE A 43 -9.94 -6.09 0.49
N PHE A 44 -8.69 -6.45 0.75
CA PHE A 44 -7.69 -6.67 -0.28
C PHE A 44 -7.25 -8.12 -0.35
N PHE A 45 -7.13 -8.64 -1.57
CA PHE A 45 -6.39 -9.86 -1.83
C PHE A 45 -4.91 -9.65 -1.46
N VAL A 46 -4.26 -10.70 -0.96
CA VAL A 46 -2.86 -10.64 -0.52
C VAL A 46 -1.96 -10.20 -1.67
N GLY A 47 -1.09 -9.21 -1.44
CA GLY A 47 -0.17 -8.67 -2.44
C GLY A 47 -0.77 -7.59 -3.35
N PHE A 48 -2.09 -7.57 -3.57
CA PHE A 48 -2.74 -6.56 -4.41
C PHE A 48 -2.50 -5.13 -3.89
N ASN A 49 -2.63 -4.93 -2.57
CA ASN A 49 -2.39 -3.63 -1.95
C ASN A 49 -0.98 -3.08 -2.25
N GLY A 50 0.03 -3.95 -2.30
CA GLY A 50 1.41 -3.56 -2.65
C GLY A 50 1.49 -2.93 -4.04
N TYR A 51 0.78 -3.49 -5.02
CA TYR A 51 0.69 -2.92 -6.37
C TYR A 51 -0.18 -1.67 -6.42
N LEU A 52 -1.30 -1.65 -5.68
CA LEU A 52 -2.19 -0.49 -5.60
C LEU A 52 -1.45 0.76 -5.11
N PHE A 53 -0.65 0.65 -4.05
CA PHE A 53 0.16 1.77 -3.52
C PHE A 53 1.32 2.19 -4.44
N LYS A 54 1.70 1.34 -5.40
CA LYS A 54 2.66 1.68 -6.46
C LYS A 54 2.00 2.38 -7.66
N SER A 55 0.68 2.38 -7.77
CA SER A 55 -0.02 3.04 -8.87
C SER A 55 0.21 4.55 -8.88
N ASN A 56 0.27 5.15 -10.07
CA ASN A 56 0.48 6.59 -10.22
C ASN A 56 -0.61 7.42 -9.51
N PHE A 57 -1.85 6.93 -9.54
CA PHE A 57 -2.97 7.60 -8.89
C PHE A 57 -2.73 7.74 -7.37
N VAL A 58 -2.38 6.65 -6.69
CA VAL A 58 -2.12 6.67 -5.25
C VAL A 58 -0.83 7.41 -4.94
N ARG A 59 0.25 7.19 -5.71
CA ARG A 59 1.54 7.86 -5.49
C ARG A 59 1.45 9.38 -5.63
N SER A 60 0.71 9.89 -6.62
CA SER A 60 0.57 11.33 -6.84
C SER A 60 -0.18 12.02 -5.70
N GLN A 61 -1.19 11.39 -5.12
CA GLN A 61 -1.89 11.89 -3.94
C GLN A 61 -0.97 11.92 -2.72
N ILE A 62 -0.25 10.83 -2.45
CA ILE A 62 0.70 10.75 -1.32
C ILE A 62 1.79 11.83 -1.46
N GLN A 63 2.30 12.07 -2.66
CA GLN A 63 3.30 13.12 -2.91
C GLN A 63 2.76 14.53 -2.65
N LYS A 64 1.50 14.80 -3.02
CA LYS A 64 0.84 16.09 -2.71
C LYS A 64 0.61 16.29 -1.21
N GLU A 65 0.38 15.21 -0.48
CA GLU A 65 0.20 15.24 0.97
C GLU A 65 1.53 15.35 1.74
N ALA A 66 2.68 15.09 1.10
CA ALA A 66 3.99 15.26 1.71
C ALA A 66 4.34 16.76 1.90
N GLN A 67 5.10 17.07 2.94
CA GLN A 67 5.49 18.44 3.33
C GLN A 67 6.96 18.52 3.70
N GLY A 68 7.59 19.67 3.41
CA GLY A 68 8.98 19.95 3.75
C GLY A 68 9.85 20.09 2.51
N ILE A 69 10.68 21.14 2.51
CA ILE A 69 11.51 21.57 1.36
C ILE A 69 12.79 20.72 1.25
N LYS A 70 13.46 20.46 2.38
CA LYS A 70 14.72 19.70 2.42
C LYS A 70 14.51 18.20 2.67
N VAL A 71 13.52 17.85 3.49
CA VAL A 71 13.11 16.48 3.79
C VAL A 71 11.59 16.46 3.77
N SER A 72 11.01 15.70 2.84
CA SER A 72 9.56 15.58 2.74
C SER A 72 9.05 14.52 3.72
N SER A 73 8.22 14.95 4.66
CA SER A 73 7.53 14.09 5.64
C SER A 73 6.03 14.11 5.41
N ILE A 74 5.35 13.04 5.79
CA ILE A 74 3.89 12.95 5.70
C ILE A 74 3.36 12.43 7.03
N SER A 75 2.33 13.09 7.57
CA SER A 75 1.69 12.67 8.82
C SER A 75 0.58 11.66 8.55
N VAL A 76 0.29 10.82 9.54
CA VAL A 76 -0.81 9.83 9.49
C VAL A 76 -2.13 10.46 9.06
N LYS A 77 -2.48 11.63 9.58
CA LYS A 77 -3.73 12.34 9.29
C LYS A 77 -3.84 12.80 7.83
N ARG A 78 -2.71 13.09 7.17
CA ARG A 78 -2.70 13.53 5.78
C ARG A 78 -2.79 12.35 4.83
N ILE A 79 -2.01 11.29 5.09
CA ILE A 79 -2.07 10.07 4.28
C ILE A 79 -3.43 9.37 4.40
N SER A 80 -4.15 9.51 5.52
CA SER A 80 -5.52 8.99 5.64
C SER A 80 -6.50 9.62 4.67
N ASN A 81 -6.21 10.79 4.07
CA ASN A 81 -7.05 11.44 3.08
C ASN A 81 -6.85 10.90 1.65
N THR A 82 -5.90 9.98 1.43
CA THR A 82 -5.66 9.40 0.12
C THR A 82 -6.87 8.57 -0.31
N GLU A 83 -7.36 8.76 -1.53
CA GLU A 83 -8.44 7.95 -2.09
C GLU A 83 -7.89 6.67 -2.70
N LEU A 84 -8.55 5.55 -2.42
CA LEU A 84 -8.20 4.24 -2.99
C LEU A 84 -9.33 3.75 -3.88
N PHE A 85 -8.97 3.38 -5.10
CA PHE A 85 -9.85 2.74 -6.06
C PHE A 85 -9.38 1.31 -6.27
N TYR A 86 -10.27 0.35 -6.08
CA TYR A 86 -9.94 -1.05 -6.24
C TYR A 86 -11.13 -1.84 -6.78
N PRO A 87 -10.87 -2.91 -7.56
CA PRO A 87 -11.91 -3.73 -8.14
C PRO A 87 -12.39 -4.80 -7.17
N THR A 88 -13.28 -5.68 -7.62
CA THR A 88 -13.76 -6.83 -6.85
C THR A 88 -12.60 -7.75 -6.45
N HIS A 89 -12.78 -8.52 -5.38
CA HIS A 89 -11.73 -9.41 -4.87
C HIS A 89 -11.23 -10.43 -5.91
N GLN A 90 -12.12 -10.93 -6.78
CA GLN A 90 -11.74 -11.83 -7.87
C GLN A 90 -10.80 -11.14 -8.86
N GLU A 91 -11.06 -9.88 -9.20
CA GLU A 91 -10.23 -9.10 -10.11
C GLU A 91 -8.90 -8.70 -9.47
N GLN A 92 -8.92 -8.35 -8.17
CA GLN A 92 -7.69 -8.11 -7.41
C GLN A 92 -6.75 -9.34 -7.42
N THR A 93 -7.33 -10.54 -7.33
CA THR A 93 -6.58 -11.81 -7.40
C THR A 93 -5.88 -11.94 -8.75
N LYS A 94 -6.61 -11.72 -9.86
CA LYS A 94 -6.03 -11.79 -11.21
C LYS A 94 -4.90 -10.79 -11.41
N ILE A 95 -5.12 -9.54 -11.00
CA ILE A 95 -4.12 -8.46 -11.12
C ILE A 95 -2.87 -8.81 -10.31
N ALA A 96 -3.04 -9.19 -9.04
CA ALA A 96 -1.91 -9.50 -8.17
C ALA A 96 -1.09 -10.69 -8.69
N SER A 97 -1.76 -11.78 -9.10
CA SER A 97 -1.08 -12.95 -9.67
C SER A 97 -0.32 -12.60 -10.95
N PHE A 98 -0.93 -11.84 -11.85
CA PHE A 98 -0.29 -11.45 -13.10
C PHE A 98 0.96 -10.58 -12.88
N LEU A 99 0.86 -9.55 -12.02
CA LEU A 99 1.99 -8.68 -11.73
C LEU A 99 3.11 -9.42 -10.98
N SER A 100 2.76 -10.36 -10.11
CA SER A 100 3.76 -11.20 -9.40
C SER A 100 4.57 -12.06 -10.38
N LEU A 101 3.92 -12.65 -11.38
CA LEU A 101 4.61 -13.42 -12.43
C LEU A 101 5.60 -12.56 -13.22
N ILE A 102 5.28 -11.29 -13.46
CA ILE A 102 6.20 -10.36 -14.12
C ILE A 102 7.39 -10.06 -13.21
N ASP A 103 7.15 -9.77 -11.92
CA ASP A 103 8.22 -9.52 -10.95
C ASP A 103 9.16 -10.73 -10.82
N GLU A 104 8.62 -11.95 -10.75
CA GLU A 104 9.39 -13.20 -10.74
C GLU A 104 10.27 -13.37 -11.99
N ARG A 105 9.71 -13.05 -13.17
CA ARG A 105 10.45 -13.11 -14.42
C ARG A 105 11.60 -12.11 -14.44
N ILE A 106 11.35 -10.87 -14.02
CA ILE A 106 12.39 -9.82 -13.92
C ILE A 106 13.50 -10.29 -12.96
N GLN A 107 13.14 -10.78 -11.77
CA GLN A 107 14.10 -11.25 -10.79
C GLN A 107 14.94 -12.43 -11.31
N THR A 108 14.31 -13.34 -12.06
CA THR A 108 15.03 -14.46 -12.68
C THR A 108 16.03 -13.98 -13.73
N GLN A 109 15.62 -13.02 -14.57
CA GLN A 109 16.50 -12.45 -15.59
C GLN A 109 17.67 -11.66 -14.98
N MET A 110 17.44 -10.91 -13.90
CA MET A 110 18.50 -10.17 -13.19
C MET A 110 19.56 -11.07 -12.54
N LYS A 111 19.28 -12.34 -12.27
CA LYS A 111 20.26 -13.30 -11.71
C LYS A 111 21.17 -13.93 -12.77
N ILE A 112 20.77 -13.85 -14.03
CA ILE A 112 21.47 -14.47 -15.16
C ILE A 112 22.44 -13.48 -15.81
N LEU A 113 22.17 -12.17 -15.67
CA LEU A 113 23.04 -11.06 -16.09
C LEU A 113 24.05 -10.72 -14.98
#